data_AF-A0A380DWG8-F1
#
_entry.id   AF-A0A380DWG8-F1
#
_cell.length_a   1.000
_cell.length_b   1.000
_cell.length_c   1.000
_cell.angle_alpha   90.00
_cell.angle_beta   90.00
_cell.angle_gamma   90.00
#
_symmetry.space_group_name_H-M   'P 1'
#
loop_
_entity.id
_entity.type
_entity.pdbx_description
1 polymer ?
#
loop_
_entity_poly.entity_id
_entity_poly.type
_entity_poly.pdbx_seq_one_letter_code
_entity_poly.pdbx_strand_id
1 'polypeptide(L)'
;MIGFITLPLYYLLFYNQFLLNKNTDIGLVGFANIIVCGYFAFSIFVGIYLSINDRKTQITLYSLLIAICVSASTLVIVTPIEPGNFLIVYTIHVIILIILVKEFRKYKSINVNFIKGASLVLAMIYLSAFIYVHYEHEKRVQLLKQQIKDHPRQEVYTVESLPFEHYMHHPSPINKNYQEWFNNYEELPKMTKVKYIPFGSDDS
;
A
#
# COMPACT_ATOMS: atom_id res chain seq x y z
N MET A 1 9.35 10.18 22.45
CA MET A 1 10.17 9.06 21.92
C MET A 1 9.51 7.71 22.11
N ILE A 2 8.99 7.36 23.30
CA ILE A 2 8.30 6.07 23.56
C ILE A 2 7.10 5.86 22.62
N GLY A 3 6.31 6.90 22.33
CA GLY A 3 5.13 6.80 21.45
C GLY A 3 5.38 6.47 19.97
N PHE A 4 6.61 6.59 19.48
CA PHE A 4 6.94 6.15 18.11
C PHE A 4 7.03 4.62 17.99
N ILE A 5 7.39 3.95 19.08
CA ILE A 5 7.62 2.51 19.12
C ILE A 5 6.34 1.76 19.50
N THR A 6 5.42 2.41 20.22
CA THR A 6 4.18 1.79 20.70
C THR A 6 3.26 1.32 19.59
N LEU A 7 3.10 2.08 18.49
CA LEU A 7 2.21 1.69 17.40
C LEU A 7 2.75 0.48 16.60
N PRO A 8 4.03 0.46 16.17
CA PRO A 8 4.62 -0.74 15.55
C PRO A 8 4.60 -1.98 16.46
N LEU A 9 4.91 -1.82 17.76
CA LEU A 9 4.87 -2.94 18.71
C LEU A 9 3.45 -3.44 18.93
N TYR A 10 2.48 -2.55 19.08
CA TYR A 10 1.06 -2.92 19.17
C TYR A 10 0.62 -3.70 17.94
N TYR A 11 1.00 -3.24 16.74
CA TYR A 11 0.65 -3.90 15.50
C TYR A 11 1.26 -5.31 15.41
N LEU A 12 2.56 -5.44 15.65
CA LEU A 12 3.29 -6.72 15.49
C LEU A 12 2.95 -7.74 16.59
N LEU A 13 2.90 -7.31 17.84
CA LEU A 13 2.77 -8.21 19.00
C LEU A 13 1.32 -8.56 19.32
N PHE A 14 0.37 -7.66 19.03
CA PHE A 14 -1.03 -7.84 19.43
C PHE A 14 -1.97 -7.85 18.23
N TYR A 15 -1.96 -6.80 17.41
CA TYR A 15 -2.95 -6.65 16.34
C TYR A 15 -2.91 -7.80 15.32
N ASN A 16 -1.70 -8.17 14.85
CA ASN A 16 -1.52 -9.20 13.85
C ASN A 16 -1.62 -10.62 14.45
N GLN A 17 -1.03 -10.85 15.64
CA GLN A 17 -1.09 -12.17 16.30
C GLN A 17 -2.51 -12.60 16.65
N PHE A 18 -3.35 -11.67 17.12
CA PHE A 18 -4.72 -11.97 17.52
C PHE A 18 -5.73 -11.80 16.37
N LEU A 19 -5.26 -11.58 15.13
CA LEU A 19 -6.10 -11.38 13.94
C LEU A 19 -7.24 -10.39 14.22
N LEU A 20 -6.94 -9.28 14.91
CA LEU A 20 -7.96 -8.33 15.37
C LEU A 20 -8.71 -7.65 14.21
N ASN A 21 -8.22 -7.77 12.96
CA ASN A 21 -8.96 -7.35 11.78
C ASN A 21 -10.20 -8.21 11.48
N LYS A 22 -10.24 -9.47 11.94
CA LYS A 22 -11.34 -10.42 11.71
C LYS A 22 -12.39 -10.39 12.82
N ASN A 23 -12.05 -9.83 13.97
CA ASN A 23 -12.93 -9.71 15.14
C ASN A 23 -13.52 -8.28 15.21
N THR A 24 -14.48 -7.99 14.32
CA THR A 24 -15.12 -6.68 14.19
C THR A 24 -16.13 -6.35 15.29
N ASP A 25 -16.56 -7.33 16.08
CA ASP A 25 -17.63 -7.15 17.09
C ASP A 25 -17.16 -6.61 18.45
N ILE A 26 -15.86 -6.38 18.62
CA ILE A 26 -15.32 -5.98 19.93
C ILE A 26 -15.09 -4.47 19.94
N GLY A 27 -16.06 -3.71 20.44
CA GLY A 27 -15.92 -2.25 20.69
C GLY A 27 -14.67 -1.89 21.50
N LEU A 28 -14.17 -2.82 22.32
CA LEU A 28 -12.92 -2.71 23.08
C LEU A 28 -11.66 -2.65 22.19
N VAL A 29 -11.65 -3.36 21.05
CA VAL A 29 -10.56 -3.29 20.05
C VAL A 29 -10.57 -1.93 19.36
N GLY A 30 -11.75 -1.41 19.00
CA GLY A 30 -11.89 -0.06 18.47
C GLY A 30 -11.38 1.00 19.45
N PHE A 31 -11.75 0.89 20.73
CA PHE A 31 -11.28 1.79 21.78
C PHE A 31 -9.77 1.73 21.99
N ALA A 32 -9.18 0.53 22.03
CA ALA A 32 -7.73 0.35 22.14
C ALA A 32 -6.99 0.97 20.94
N ASN A 33 -7.50 0.76 19.72
CA ASN A 33 -6.93 1.37 18.51
C ASN A 33 -6.95 2.90 18.57
N ILE A 34 -8.06 3.52 19.02
CA ILE A 34 -8.15 4.97 19.18
C ILE A 34 -7.11 5.49 20.17
N ILE A 35 -6.93 4.82 21.31
CA ILE A 35 -5.93 5.22 22.31
C ILE A 35 -4.52 5.14 21.74
N VAL A 36 -4.16 4.01 21.13
CA VAL A 36 -2.80 3.80 20.61
C VAL A 36 -2.50 4.77 19.46
N CYS A 37 -3.43 4.97 18.54
CA CYS A 37 -3.29 5.93 17.44
C CYS A 37 -3.23 7.38 17.96
N GLY A 38 -4.06 7.73 18.94
CA GLY A 38 -4.04 9.06 19.58
C GLY A 38 -2.70 9.33 20.27
N TYR A 39 -2.17 8.36 21.00
CA TYR A 39 -0.85 8.46 21.64
C TYR A 39 0.29 8.62 20.62
N PHE A 40 0.24 7.88 19.52
CA PHE A 40 1.18 8.01 18.42
C PHE A 40 1.14 9.41 17.79
N ALA A 41 -0.05 9.90 17.43
CA ALA A 41 -0.24 11.22 16.86
C ALA A 41 0.25 12.34 17.80
N PHE A 42 -0.08 12.24 19.09
CA PHE A 42 0.39 13.17 20.11
C PHE A 42 1.92 13.15 20.25
N SER A 43 2.54 11.97 20.22
CA SER A 43 3.99 11.82 20.26
C SER A 43 4.67 12.46 19.05
N ILE A 44 4.09 12.36 17.86
CA ILE A 44 4.60 13.07 16.67
C ILE A 44 4.45 14.58 16.84
N PHE A 45 3.29 15.05 17.28
CA PHE A 45 3.02 16.48 17.49
C PHE A 45 4.03 17.11 18.45
N VAL A 46 4.19 16.51 19.64
CA VAL A 46 5.18 16.97 20.64
C VAL A 46 6.61 16.80 20.12
N GLY A 47 6.89 15.73 19.38
CA GLY A 47 8.18 15.50 18.76
C GLY A 47 8.58 16.60 17.78
N ILE A 48 7.65 17.08 16.96
CA ILE A 48 7.87 18.21 16.04
C ILE A 48 8.13 19.49 16.83
N TYR A 49 7.30 19.79 17.83
CA TYR A 49 7.44 20.98 18.67
C TYR A 49 8.81 21.08 19.34
N LEU A 50 9.29 19.97 19.92
CA LEU A 50 10.55 19.94 20.67
C LEU A 50 11.80 19.84 19.79
N SER A 51 11.71 19.19 18.63
CA SER A 51 12.90 18.84 17.83
C SER A 51 13.19 19.83 16.69
N ILE A 52 12.20 20.60 16.25
CA ILE A 52 12.31 21.45 15.06
C ILE A 52 12.28 22.91 15.46
N ASN A 53 13.38 23.64 15.29
CA ASN A 53 13.44 25.07 15.64
C ASN A 53 12.90 26.00 14.54
N ASP A 54 12.94 25.58 13.26
CA ASP A 54 12.45 26.41 12.16
C ASP A 54 10.92 26.44 12.11
N ARG A 55 10.34 27.62 12.33
CA ARG A 55 8.89 27.84 12.37
C ARG A 55 8.21 27.52 11.05
N LYS A 56 8.86 27.77 9.90
CA LYS A 56 8.27 27.43 8.59
C LYS A 56 8.13 25.92 8.46
N THR A 57 9.19 25.17 8.77
CA THR A 57 9.17 23.70 8.74
C THR A 57 8.17 23.11 9.75
N GLN A 58 8.04 23.67 10.94
CA GLN A 58 7.00 23.26 11.91
C GLN A 58 5.59 23.41 11.34
N ILE A 59 5.25 24.57 10.76
CA ILE A 59 3.93 24.81 10.17
C ILE A 59 3.65 23.82 9.03
N THR A 60 4.65 23.55 8.17
CA THR A 60 4.52 22.53 7.12
C THR A 60 4.24 21.15 7.70
N LEU A 61 4.95 20.73 8.75
CA LEU A 61 4.75 19.42 9.36
C LEU A 61 3.36 19.31 10.02
N TYR A 62 2.87 20.34 10.71
CA TYR A 62 1.52 20.34 11.28
C TYR A 62 0.42 20.36 10.23
N SER A 63 0.59 21.11 9.15
CA SER A 63 -0.36 21.10 8.04
C SER A 63 -0.42 19.75 7.33
N LEU A 64 0.70 19.03 7.21
CA LEU A 64 0.72 17.65 6.72
C LEU A 64 0.00 16.67 7.67
N LEU A 65 0.12 16.85 8.99
CA LEU A 65 -0.65 16.04 9.96
C LEU A 65 -2.16 16.28 9.84
N ILE A 66 -2.59 17.53 9.64
CA ILE A 66 -3.99 17.84 9.39
C ILE A 66 -4.45 17.21 8.07
N ALA A 67 -3.61 17.28 7.02
CA ALA A 67 -3.90 16.66 5.74
C ALA A 67 -4.12 15.15 5.86
N ILE A 68 -3.35 14.45 6.71
CA ILE A 68 -3.59 13.03 7.01
C ILE A 68 -5.01 12.81 7.57
N CYS A 69 -5.45 13.60 8.54
CA CYS A 69 -6.80 13.46 9.11
C CYS A 69 -7.89 13.69 8.06
N VAL A 70 -7.71 14.68 7.18
CA VAL A 70 -8.64 14.98 6.09
C VAL A 70 -8.63 13.88 5.02
N SER A 71 -7.47 13.35 4.66
CA SER A 71 -7.36 12.23 3.71
C SER A 71 -7.88 10.92 4.30
N ALA A 72 -7.79 10.73 5.62
CA ALA A 72 -8.35 9.56 6.28
C ALA A 72 -9.88 9.65 6.42
N SER A 73 -10.45 10.85 6.56
CA SER A 73 -11.90 11.01 6.68
C SER A 73 -12.65 10.68 5.40
N THR A 74 -12.04 10.86 4.22
CA THR A 74 -12.64 10.43 2.95
C THR A 74 -12.82 8.91 2.88
N LEU A 75 -12.01 8.14 3.62
CA LEU A 75 -12.12 6.68 3.69
C LEU A 75 -13.38 6.20 4.41
N VAL A 76 -14.02 7.06 5.21
CA VAL A 76 -15.33 6.75 5.84
C VAL A 76 -16.44 6.61 4.79
N ILE A 77 -16.27 7.27 3.64
CA ILE A 77 -17.27 7.30 2.56
C ILE A 77 -17.01 6.19 1.54
N VAL A 78 -15.76 5.76 1.38
CA VAL A 78 -15.37 4.77 0.37
C VAL A 78 -15.51 3.35 0.95
N THR A 79 -16.50 2.61 0.46
CA THR A 79 -16.67 1.18 0.74
C THR A 79 -16.69 0.39 -0.58
N PRO A 80 -16.00 -0.78 -0.67
CA PRO A 80 -15.15 -1.39 0.35
C PRO A 80 -13.82 -0.66 0.57
N ILE A 81 -13.29 -0.72 1.79
CA ILE A 81 -11.99 -0.12 2.13
C ILE A 81 -10.89 -1.06 1.62
N GLU A 82 -10.18 -0.64 0.58
CA GLU A 82 -9.02 -1.35 0.03
C GLU A 82 -7.71 -0.69 0.45
N PRO A 83 -6.58 -1.42 0.55
CA PRO A 83 -5.28 -0.86 0.91
C PRO A 83 -4.83 0.28 -0.01
N GLY A 84 -5.20 0.23 -1.29
CA GLY A 84 -4.94 1.31 -2.25
C GLY A 84 -5.54 2.66 -1.83
N ASN A 85 -6.65 2.66 -1.08
CA ASN A 85 -7.28 3.89 -0.61
C ASN A 85 -6.41 4.64 0.41
N PHE A 86 -5.49 3.94 1.11
CA PHE A 86 -4.56 4.55 2.07
C PHE A 86 -3.29 5.11 1.42
N LEU A 87 -3.10 4.98 0.10
CA LEU A 87 -1.88 5.40 -0.59
C LEU A 87 -1.55 6.88 -0.36
N ILE A 88 -2.56 7.75 -0.36
CA ILE A 88 -2.39 9.18 -0.07
C ILE A 88 -1.90 9.39 1.38
N VAL A 89 -2.52 8.69 2.34
CA VAL A 89 -2.14 8.75 3.76
C VAL A 89 -0.70 8.28 3.95
N TYR A 90 -0.30 7.18 3.31
CA TYR A 90 1.08 6.69 3.35
C TYR A 90 2.06 7.67 2.72
N THR A 91 1.72 8.26 1.59
CA THR A 91 2.56 9.26 0.90
C THR A 91 2.83 10.47 1.80
N ILE A 92 1.80 10.98 2.48
CA ILE A 92 1.97 12.11 3.40
C ILE A 92 2.89 11.74 4.58
N HIS A 93 2.74 10.54 5.15
CA HIS A 93 3.64 10.07 6.21
C HIS A 93 5.10 9.95 5.74
N VAL A 94 5.33 9.48 4.50
CA VAL A 94 6.67 9.44 3.90
C VAL A 94 7.26 10.84 3.74
N ILE A 95 6.46 11.82 3.30
CA ILE A 95 6.89 13.22 3.18
C ILE A 95 7.28 13.77 4.56
N ILE A 96 6.46 13.54 5.59
CA ILE A 96 6.76 13.93 6.98
C ILE A 96 8.09 13.31 7.43
N LEU A 97 8.29 12.02 7.20
CA LEU A 97 9.52 11.31 7.56
C LEU A 97 10.75 11.92 6.87
N ILE A 98 10.67 12.23 5.58
CA ILE A 98 11.77 12.85 4.81
C ILE A 98 12.12 14.21 5.40
N ILE A 99 11.13 15.05 5.72
CA ILE A 99 11.35 16.37 6.33
C ILE A 99 12.00 16.21 7.71
N LEU A 100 11.50 15.29 8.55
CA LEU A 100 12.08 15.02 9.86
C LEU A 100 13.53 14.55 9.75
N VAL A 101 13.84 13.58 8.87
CA VAL A 101 15.21 13.11 8.64
C VAL A 101 16.13 14.24 8.17
N LYS A 102 15.64 15.11 7.27
CA LYS A 102 16.40 16.29 6.81
C LYS A 102 16.74 17.23 7.96
N GLU A 103 15.79 17.51 8.85
CA GLU A 103 16.01 18.39 10.01
C GLU A 103 16.92 17.73 11.06
N PHE A 104 16.75 16.43 11.33
CA PHE A 104 17.63 15.68 12.23
C PHE A 104 19.09 15.65 11.73
N ARG A 105 19.31 15.61 10.40
CA ARG A 105 20.65 15.68 9.80
C ARG A 105 21.36 17.01 10.05
N LYS A 106 20.64 18.11 10.34
CA LYS A 106 21.26 19.40 10.70
C LYS A 106 21.92 19.34 12.09
N TYR A 107 21.37 18.53 13.01
CA TYR A 107 21.83 18.44 14.40
C TYR A 107 22.75 17.25 14.68
N LYS A 108 22.71 16.22 13.82
CA LYS A 108 23.53 15.01 13.96
C LYS A 108 24.16 14.67 12.61
N SER A 109 25.47 14.39 12.61
CA SER A 109 26.20 13.80 11.47
C SER A 109 25.77 12.34 11.29
N ILE A 110 24.58 12.12 10.74
CA ILE A 110 24.19 10.81 10.22
C ILE A 110 25.07 10.57 8.99
N ASN A 111 25.75 9.43 8.95
CA ASN A 111 26.62 9.08 7.83
C ASN A 111 25.80 9.02 6.53
N VAL A 112 26.03 10.00 5.64
CA VAL A 112 25.30 10.14 4.38
C VAL A 112 25.43 8.88 3.50
N ASN A 113 26.54 8.13 3.64
CA ASN A 113 26.74 6.87 2.92
C ASN A 113 25.74 5.78 3.35
N PHE A 114 25.31 5.78 4.61
CA PHE A 114 24.30 4.83 5.08
C PHE A 114 22.93 5.12 4.44
N ILE A 115 22.54 6.39 4.34
CA ILE A 115 21.28 6.79 3.69
C ILE A 115 21.31 6.44 2.20
N LYS A 116 22.41 6.72 1.52
CA LYS A 116 22.61 6.34 0.11
C LYS A 116 22.51 4.83 -0.08
N GLY A 117 23.19 4.06 0.76
CA GLY A 117 23.12 2.60 0.75
C GLY A 117 21.70 2.07 0.96
N ALA A 118 21.01 2.56 1.99
CA ALA A 118 19.62 2.19 2.28
C ALA A 118 18.68 2.54 1.11
N SER A 119 18.82 3.72 0.50
CA SER A 119 18.02 4.10 -0.66
C SER A 119 18.27 3.20 -1.87
N LEU A 120 19.52 2.78 -2.10
CA LEU A 120 19.88 1.89 -3.19
C LEU A 120 19.28 0.49 -2.98
N VAL A 121 19.36 -0.04 -1.77
CA VAL A 121 18.76 -1.32 -1.40
C VAL A 121 17.24 -1.28 -1.58
N LEU A 122 16.57 -0.23 -1.10
CA LEU A 122 15.13 -0.06 -1.28
C LEU A 122 14.73 0.05 -2.76
N ALA A 123 15.50 0.79 -3.57
CA ALA A 123 15.29 0.89 -5.01
C ALA A 123 15.45 -0.47 -5.71
N MET A 124 16.45 -1.26 -5.32
CA MET A 124 16.65 -2.63 -5.84
C MET A 124 15.48 -3.54 -5.48
N ILE A 125 15.01 -3.50 -4.23
CA ILE A 125 13.84 -4.27 -3.78
C ILE A 125 12.61 -3.86 -4.60
N TYR A 126 12.36 -2.57 -4.75
CA TYR A 126 11.25 -2.05 -5.55
C TYR A 126 11.30 -2.54 -7.00
N LEU A 127 12.45 -2.37 -7.67
CA LEU A 127 12.65 -2.86 -9.04
C LEU A 127 12.45 -4.37 -9.13
N SER A 128 12.97 -5.15 -8.19
CA SER A 128 12.79 -6.60 -8.19
C SER A 128 11.33 -7.03 -8.06
N ALA A 129 10.54 -6.32 -7.24
CA ALA A 129 9.11 -6.59 -7.09
C ALA A 129 8.35 -6.26 -8.39
N PHE A 130 8.66 -5.15 -9.05
CA PHE A 130 8.04 -4.78 -10.32
C PHE A 130 8.45 -5.71 -11.47
N ILE A 131 9.71 -6.15 -11.50
CA ILE A 131 10.17 -7.17 -12.46
C ILE A 131 9.40 -8.47 -12.24
N TYR A 132 9.20 -8.90 -10.99
CA TYR A 132 8.42 -10.10 -10.69
C TYR A 132 6.96 -9.98 -11.12
N VAL A 133 6.32 -8.84 -10.84
CA VAL A 133 4.94 -8.55 -11.28
C VAL A 133 4.84 -8.57 -12.81
N HIS A 134 5.80 -7.97 -13.51
CA HIS A 134 5.85 -7.99 -14.97
C HIS A 134 6.04 -9.41 -15.53
N TYR A 135 6.93 -10.20 -14.92
CA TYR A 135 7.13 -11.59 -15.30
C TYR A 135 5.86 -12.43 -15.15
N GLU A 136 5.15 -12.33 -14.01
CA GLU A 136 3.87 -13.03 -13.81
C GLU A 136 2.78 -12.52 -14.77
N HIS A 137 2.81 -11.25 -15.13
CA HIS A 137 1.93 -10.69 -16.15
C HIS A 137 2.16 -11.32 -17.53
N GLU A 138 3.40 -11.39 -17.99
CA GLU A 138 3.72 -12.02 -19.28
C GLU A 138 3.31 -13.50 -19.29
N LYS A 139 3.63 -14.22 -18.21
CA LYS A 139 3.28 -15.63 -18.05
C LYS A 139 1.78 -15.87 -18.14
N ARG A 140 0.97 -15.07 -17.42
CA ARG A 140 -0.49 -15.24 -17.42
C ARG A 140 -1.12 -14.90 -18.78
N VAL A 141 -0.59 -13.90 -19.50
CA VAL A 141 -1.06 -13.54 -20.84
C VAL A 141 -0.75 -14.67 -21.82
N GLN A 142 0.45 -15.24 -21.76
CA GLN A 142 0.81 -16.39 -22.59
C GLN A 142 -0.09 -17.60 -22.33
N LEU A 143 -0.36 -17.90 -21.05
CA LEU A 143 -1.28 -18.97 -20.65
C LEU A 143 -2.69 -18.72 -21.19
N LEU A 144 -3.20 -17.49 -21.08
CA LEU A 144 -4.51 -17.11 -21.62
C LEU A 144 -4.57 -17.28 -23.15
N LYS A 145 -3.54 -16.82 -23.87
CA LYS A 145 -3.43 -17.01 -25.33
C LYS A 145 -3.44 -18.48 -25.71
N GLN A 146 -2.78 -19.33 -24.91
CA GLN A 146 -2.78 -20.78 -25.10
C GLN A 146 -4.16 -21.40 -24.83
N GLN A 147 -4.82 -21.06 -23.72
CA GLN A 147 -6.18 -21.54 -23.42
C GLN A 147 -7.18 -21.18 -24.52
N ILE A 148 -7.10 -19.96 -25.07
CA ILE A 148 -7.95 -19.52 -26.19
C ILE A 148 -7.69 -20.36 -27.45
N LYS A 149 -6.43 -20.70 -27.71
CA LYS A 149 -6.06 -21.53 -28.86
C LYS A 149 -6.56 -22.96 -28.71
N ASP A 150 -6.45 -23.52 -27.50
CA ASP A 150 -6.82 -24.92 -27.22
C ASP A 150 -8.35 -25.09 -27.09
N HIS A 151 -9.06 -24.06 -26.62
CA HIS A 151 -10.52 -24.08 -26.40
C HIS A 151 -11.23 -22.84 -26.99
N PRO A 152 -11.23 -22.64 -28.32
CA PRO A 152 -11.66 -21.39 -28.95
C PRO A 152 -13.15 -21.04 -28.79
N ARG A 153 -13.99 -21.99 -28.36
CA ARG A 153 -15.43 -21.80 -28.13
C ARG A 153 -15.78 -21.55 -26.66
N GLN A 154 -14.79 -21.50 -25.77
CA GLN A 154 -15.03 -21.27 -24.35
C GLN A 154 -15.50 -19.83 -24.13
N GLU A 155 -16.62 -19.67 -23.42
CA GLU A 155 -17.23 -18.36 -23.19
C GLU A 155 -16.49 -17.52 -22.14
N VAL A 156 -15.80 -18.18 -21.20
CA VAL A 156 -15.07 -17.53 -20.09
C VAL A 156 -13.77 -18.30 -19.79
N TYR A 157 -12.64 -17.60 -19.83
CA TYR A 157 -11.32 -18.12 -19.49
C TYR A 157 -10.93 -17.71 -18.07
N THR A 158 -10.18 -18.55 -17.37
CA THR A 158 -9.75 -18.31 -15.97
C THR A 158 -8.26 -18.03 -15.92
N VAL A 159 -7.90 -16.93 -15.26
CA VAL A 159 -6.51 -16.49 -15.13
C VAL A 159 -6.27 -15.98 -13.71
N GLU A 160 -5.08 -16.17 -13.18
CA GLU A 160 -4.71 -15.61 -11.89
C GLU A 160 -4.55 -14.07 -11.94
N SER A 161 -4.93 -13.43 -10.84
CA SER A 161 -4.65 -12.03 -10.55
C SER A 161 -3.15 -11.81 -10.42
N LEU A 162 -2.65 -10.60 -10.62
CA LEU A 162 -1.22 -10.32 -10.41
C LEU A 162 -0.83 -10.44 -8.93
N PRO A 163 0.43 -10.78 -8.63
CA PRO A 163 0.95 -10.65 -7.29
C PRO A 163 0.83 -9.20 -6.82
N PHE A 164 0.48 -9.00 -5.55
CA PHE A 164 0.28 -7.67 -4.94
C PHE A 164 -0.82 -6.80 -5.55
N GLU A 165 -1.70 -7.35 -6.39
CA GLU A 165 -2.76 -6.63 -7.09
C GLU A 165 -3.63 -5.77 -6.16
N HIS A 166 -3.91 -6.27 -4.95
CA HIS A 166 -4.65 -5.57 -3.91
C HIS A 166 -3.99 -4.24 -3.46
N TYR A 167 -2.69 -4.09 -3.68
CA TYR A 167 -1.91 -2.87 -3.39
C TYR A 167 -1.71 -2.00 -4.64
N MET A 168 -2.06 -2.48 -5.84
CA MET A 168 -1.68 -1.88 -7.12
C MET A 168 -2.82 -1.14 -7.84
N HIS A 169 -3.90 -0.74 -7.15
CA HIS A 169 -5.08 -0.16 -7.79
C HIS A 169 -5.65 -1.04 -8.93
N HIS A 170 -5.64 -2.37 -8.73
CA HIS A 170 -6.28 -3.36 -9.63
C HIS A 170 -5.86 -3.23 -11.10
N PRO A 171 -4.60 -3.57 -11.43
CA PRO A 171 -4.13 -3.64 -12.82
C PRO A 171 -4.91 -4.62 -13.70
N SER A 172 -5.62 -5.61 -13.13
CA SER A 172 -6.49 -6.50 -13.89
C SER A 172 -7.87 -5.86 -14.14
N PRO A 173 -8.44 -6.05 -15.34
CA PRO A 173 -9.76 -5.54 -15.69
C PRO A 173 -10.86 -5.89 -14.69
N ILE A 174 -11.49 -4.85 -14.12
CA ILE A 174 -12.60 -4.99 -13.16
C ILE A 174 -13.96 -4.90 -13.85
N ASN A 175 -14.03 -4.29 -15.04
CA ASN A 175 -15.27 -4.09 -15.79
C ASN A 175 -15.09 -4.39 -17.29
N LYS A 176 -16.22 -4.43 -18.01
CA LYS A 176 -16.24 -4.77 -19.44
C LYS A 176 -15.40 -3.81 -20.30
N ASN A 177 -15.40 -2.51 -19.98
CA ASN A 177 -14.64 -1.53 -20.76
C ASN A 177 -13.14 -1.75 -20.59
N TYR A 178 -12.66 -1.96 -19.36
CA TYR A 178 -11.26 -2.31 -19.10
C TYR A 178 -10.88 -3.67 -19.72
N GLN A 179 -11.82 -4.62 -19.76
CA GLN A 179 -11.57 -5.92 -20.40
C GLN A 179 -11.43 -5.78 -21.91
N GLU A 180 -12.24 -4.94 -22.56
CA GLU A 180 -12.09 -4.64 -23.99
C GLU A 180 -10.75 -3.96 -24.27
N TRP A 181 -10.32 -3.03 -23.41
CA TRP A 181 -9.03 -2.36 -23.54
C TRP A 181 -7.87 -3.35 -23.40
N PHE A 182 -7.94 -4.22 -22.39
CA PHE A 182 -6.97 -5.30 -22.20
C PHE A 182 -6.92 -6.25 -23.41
N ASN A 183 -8.09 -6.69 -23.92
CA ASN A 183 -8.15 -7.55 -25.09
C ASN A 183 -7.54 -6.87 -26.33
N ASN A 184 -7.78 -5.58 -26.53
CA ASN A 184 -7.20 -4.83 -27.64
C ASN A 184 -5.67 -4.66 -27.48
N TYR A 185 -5.20 -4.38 -26.26
CA TYR A 185 -3.77 -4.20 -25.97
C TYR A 185 -2.98 -5.49 -26.12
N GLU A 186 -3.52 -6.60 -25.61
CA GLU A 186 -2.89 -7.92 -25.65
C GLU A 186 -3.17 -8.71 -26.95
N GLU A 187 -3.87 -8.10 -27.90
CA GLU A 187 -4.28 -8.69 -29.19
C GLU A 187 -5.12 -9.97 -29.04
N LEU A 188 -5.99 -10.01 -28.03
CA LEU A 188 -6.94 -11.09 -27.79
C LEU A 188 -8.23 -10.91 -28.61
N PRO A 189 -8.97 -12.00 -28.93
CA PRO A 189 -10.28 -11.87 -29.57
C PRO A 189 -11.23 -10.97 -28.78
N LYS A 190 -11.92 -10.05 -29.45
CA LYS A 190 -12.72 -8.99 -28.79
C LYS A 190 -13.79 -9.50 -27.82
N MET A 191 -14.34 -10.70 -28.05
CA MET A 191 -15.36 -11.31 -27.18
C MET A 191 -14.79 -12.17 -26.03
N THR A 192 -13.47 -12.17 -25.83
CA THR A 192 -12.83 -12.95 -24.75
C THR A 192 -13.24 -12.37 -23.40
N LYS A 193 -13.94 -13.17 -22.59
CA LYS A 193 -14.22 -12.86 -21.19
C LYS A 193 -13.21 -13.58 -20.32
N VAL A 194 -12.59 -12.86 -19.40
CA VAL A 194 -11.62 -13.40 -18.45
C VAL A 194 -12.18 -13.26 -17.05
N LYS A 195 -12.08 -14.34 -16.26
CA LYS A 195 -12.37 -14.35 -14.84
C LYS A 195 -11.05 -14.43 -14.08
N TYR A 196 -10.79 -13.41 -13.26
CA TYR A 196 -9.60 -13.35 -12.43
C TYR A 196 -9.83 -14.08 -11.10
N ILE A 197 -8.94 -15.01 -10.77
CA ILE A 197 -8.88 -15.70 -9.46
C ILE A 197 -7.69 -15.20 -8.64
N PRO A 198 -7.67 -15.31 -7.31
CA PRO A 198 -6.54 -14.82 -6.50
C PRO A 198 -5.20 -15.43 -6.92
N PHE A 199 -4.13 -14.65 -6.86
CA PHE A 199 -2.77 -15.13 -7.16
C PHE A 199 -2.38 -16.29 -6.24
N GLY A 200 -1.89 -17.40 -6.81
CA GLY A 200 -1.51 -18.59 -6.05
C GLY A 200 -2.72 -19.36 -5.51
N SER A 201 -3.87 -19.24 -6.17
CA SER A 201 -5.07 -20.03 -5.85
C SER A 201 -5.14 -21.35 -6.61
N ASP A 202 -4.07 -21.71 -7.35
CA ASP A 202 -3.82 -23.07 -7.77
C ASP A 202 -3.73 -23.98 -6.53
N ASP A 203 -4.87 -24.59 -6.21
CA ASP A 203 -4.98 -25.78 -5.38
C ASP A 203 -4.08 -26.87 -5.97
N SER A 204 -3.31 -27.49 -5.08
CA SER A 204 -2.96 -28.91 -5.13
C SER A 204 -4.08 -29.80 -5.66
#